data_AF-A0A924QP38-F1
#
_entry.id   AF-A0A924QP38-F1
#
_cell.length_a   1.000
_cell.length_b   1.000
_cell.length_c   1.000
_cell.angle_alpha   90.00
_cell.angle_beta   90.00
_cell.angle_gamma   90.00
#
_symmetry.space_group_name_H-M   'P 1'
#
loop_
_entity.id
_entity.type
_entity.pdbx_description
1 polymer ?
#
loop_
_entity_poly.entity_id
_entity_poly.type
_entity_poly.pdbx_seq_one_letter_code
_entity_poly.pdbx_strand_id
1 'polypeptide(L)'
;PLQEFFVQVLPEYNFISTNLTYSNNNGTLHLNQHATSFLAGIGYGKRVVGQGGFYTVLMLDLGNEAASPYRDGYNNAIPIIRAGFTYYLRPKKQK
;
A
#
# COMPACT_ATOMS: atom_id res chain seq x y z
N PRO A 1 -22.86 -8.06 13.80
CA PRO A 1 -22.65 -6.61 13.58
C PRO A 1 -21.19 -6.16 13.33
N LEU A 2 -20.21 -7.06 13.08
CA LEU A 2 -18.80 -6.70 12.82
C LEU A 2 -18.18 -7.42 11.60
N GLN A 3 -18.96 -8.18 10.83
CA GLN A 3 -18.44 -9.05 9.76
C GLN A 3 -17.74 -8.30 8.61
N GLU A 4 -17.92 -6.99 8.52
CA GLU A 4 -17.37 -6.15 7.46
C GLU A 4 -16.07 -5.47 7.88
N PHE A 5 -15.71 -5.46 9.18
CA PHE A 5 -14.42 -4.98 9.65
C PHE A 5 -13.38 -6.10 9.68
N PHE A 6 -12.15 -5.78 9.33
CA PHE A 6 -11.03 -6.73 9.34
C PHE A 6 -9.71 -6.04 9.67
N VAL A 7 -8.72 -6.84 10.06
CA VAL A 7 -7.33 -6.40 10.22
C VAL A 7 -6.53 -6.89 9.02
N GLN A 8 -5.61 -6.07 8.53
CA GLN A 8 -4.70 -6.42 7.46
C GLN A 8 -3.25 -6.17 7.88
N VAL A 9 -2.38 -7.12 7.55
CA VAL A 9 -0.93 -6.99 7.67
C VAL A 9 -0.28 -7.30 6.33
N LEU A 10 0.78 -6.56 5.97
CA LEU A 10 1.45 -6.67 4.69
C LEU A 10 2.95 -6.36 4.85
N PRO A 11 3.83 -7.38 4.81
CA PRO A 11 5.26 -7.16 4.66
C PRO A 11 5.59 -6.81 3.21
N GLU A 12 6.41 -5.79 3.00
CA GLU A 12 6.83 -5.33 1.67
C GLU A 12 8.34 -5.07 1.64
N TYR A 13 8.95 -5.30 0.47
CA TYR A 13 10.32 -4.89 0.18
C TYR A 13 10.30 -3.97 -1.03
N ASN A 14 10.69 -2.71 -0.80
CA ASN A 14 10.57 -1.62 -1.75
C ASN A 14 11.92 -1.34 -2.40
N PHE A 15 11.94 -1.27 -3.73
CA PHE A 15 13.09 -0.83 -4.53
C PHE A 15 12.77 0.55 -5.10
N ILE A 16 13.58 1.55 -4.76
CA ILE A 16 13.31 2.95 -5.06
C ILE A 16 14.46 3.48 -5.90
N SER A 17 14.14 3.94 -7.12
CA SER A 17 15.07 4.57 -8.05
C SER A 17 14.63 6.01 -8.27
N THR A 18 15.48 6.97 -7.96
CA THR A 18 15.18 8.41 -8.08
C THR A 18 16.22 9.09 -8.94
N ASN A 19 15.76 9.88 -9.91
CA ASN A 19 16.60 10.70 -10.77
C ASN A 19 16.39 12.17 -10.42
N LEU A 20 17.46 12.82 -9.97
CA LEU A 20 17.48 14.24 -9.64
C LEU A 20 18.21 14.99 -10.74
N THR A 21 17.46 15.72 -11.57
CA THR A 21 18.04 16.55 -12.63
C THR A 21 18.12 17.99 -12.17
N TYR A 22 19.33 18.57 -12.21
CA TYR A 22 19.57 19.95 -11.81
C TYR A 22 19.51 20.88 -13.02
N SER A 23 18.60 21.86 -12.98
CA SER A 23 18.41 22.86 -14.05
C SER A 23 19.67 23.70 -14.34
N ASN A 24 20.53 23.91 -13.33
CA ASN A 24 21.67 24.82 -13.44
C ASN A 24 22.92 24.20 -14.10
N ASN A 25 23.11 22.88 -14.03
CA ASN A 25 24.35 22.21 -14.46
C ASN A 25 24.13 21.05 -15.46
N ASN A 26 22.91 20.81 -15.94
CA ASN A 26 22.55 19.66 -16.79
C ASN A 26 23.00 18.29 -16.25
N GLY A 27 23.32 18.21 -14.96
CA GLY A 27 23.70 16.97 -14.29
C GLY A 27 22.48 16.22 -13.79
N THR A 28 22.46 14.90 -14.03
CA THR A 28 21.49 13.98 -13.44
C THR A 28 22.19 13.14 -12.38
N LEU A 29 21.69 13.19 -11.15
CA LEU A 29 22.09 12.29 -10.08
C LEU A 29 21.10 11.12 -10.02
N HIS A 30 21.63 9.90 -10.04
CA HIS A 30 20.87 8.67 -9.88
C HIS A 30 21.04 8.16 -8.45
N LEU A 31 19.93 7.97 -7.73
CA LEU A 31 19.91 7.42 -6.38
C LEU A 31 19.08 6.14 -6.38
N ASN A 32 19.68 5.06 -5.88
CA ASN A 32 19.02 3.77 -5.70
C ASN A 32 19.00 3.43 -4.21
N GLN A 33 17.82 3.17 -3.68
CA GLN A 33 17.59 2.82 -2.28
C GLN A 33 16.68 1.60 -2.22
N HIS A 34 16.75 0.91 -1.09
CA HIS A 34 15.84 -0.17 -0.76
C HIS A 34 15.37 -0.01 0.67
N ALA A 35 14.15 -0.45 0.95
CA ALA A 35 13.58 -0.38 2.28
C ALA A 35 12.62 -1.54 2.51
N THR A 36 12.64 -2.06 3.73
CA THR A 36 11.63 -3.02 4.18
C THR A 36 10.53 -2.26 4.91
N SER A 37 9.28 -2.57 4.60
CA SER A 37 8.11 -1.94 5.23
C SER A 37 7.22 -3.02 5.82
N PHE A 38 6.63 -2.76 6.99
CA PHE A 38 5.69 -3.69 7.62
C PHE A 38 4.39 -2.95 7.90
N LEU A 39 3.45 -3.07 6.97
CA LEU A 39 2.21 -2.32 7.03
C LEU A 39 1.17 -3.08 7.82
N ALA A 40 0.49 -2.40 8.75
CA ALA A 40 -0.63 -2.95 9.48
C ALA A 40 -1.77 -1.95 9.53
N GLY A 41 -3.00 -2.44 9.49
CA GLY A 41 -4.16 -1.56 9.44
C GLY A 41 -5.49 -2.24 9.74
N ILE A 42 -6.51 -1.40 9.84
CA ILE A 42 -7.90 -1.80 9.98
C ILE A 42 -8.65 -1.44 8.71
N GLY A 43 -9.49 -2.37 8.27
CA GLY A 43 -10.25 -2.25 7.05
C GLY A 43 -11.73 -2.47 7.27
N TYR A 44 -12.50 -1.94 6.33
CA TYR A 44 -13.92 -2.18 6.18
C TYR A 44 -14.20 -2.60 4.75
N GLY A 45 -14.96 -3.68 4.56
CA GLY A 45 -15.25 -4.20 3.25
C GLY A 45 -16.23 -5.36 3.28
N LYS A 46 -16.74 -5.69 2.11
CA LYS A 46 -17.66 -6.81 1.93
C LYS A 46 -17.25 -7.64 0.73
N ARG A 47 -17.32 -8.96 0.90
CA ARG A 47 -17.10 -9.93 -0.16
C ARG A 47 -18.28 -10.87 -0.23
N VAL A 48 -18.93 -10.93 -1.40
CA VAL A 48 -19.95 -11.92 -1.72
C VAL A 48 -19.31 -12.95 -2.64
N VAL A 49 -19.13 -14.17 -2.12
CA VAL A 49 -18.50 -15.26 -2.87
C VAL A 49 -19.30 -15.56 -4.14
N GLY A 50 -18.62 -15.55 -5.29
CA GLY A 50 -19.23 -15.77 -6.60
C GLY A 50 -19.87 -14.54 -7.27
N GLN A 51 -19.93 -13.37 -6.61
CA GLN A 51 -20.46 -12.13 -7.19
C GLN A 51 -19.39 -11.03 -7.26
N GLY A 52 -18.70 -10.76 -6.15
CA GLY A 52 -17.63 -9.75 -6.10
C GLY A 52 -17.38 -9.23 -4.69
N GLY A 53 -16.63 -8.15 -4.57
CA GLY A 53 -16.41 -7.49 -3.29
C GLY A 53 -15.64 -6.19 -3.41
N PHE A 54 -15.62 -5.43 -2.32
CA PHE A 54 -14.81 -4.24 -2.16
C PHE A 54 -14.24 -4.19 -0.75
N TYR A 55 -13.16 -3.45 -0.58
CA TYR A 55 -12.67 -3.07 0.73
C TYR A 55 -11.93 -1.74 0.69
N THR A 56 -11.85 -1.10 1.85
CA THR A 56 -10.98 0.05 2.14
C THR A 56 -10.24 -0.24 3.45
N VAL A 57 -8.94 0.05 3.52
CA VAL A 57 -8.09 -0.13 4.70
C VAL A 57 -7.32 1.15 4.97
N LEU A 58 -7.27 1.54 6.24
CA LEU A 58 -6.35 2.53 6.77
C LEU A 58 -5.18 1.79 7.42
N MET A 59 -3.97 2.05 6.94
CA MET A 59 -2.75 1.34 7.35
C MET A 59 -1.66 2.33 7.79
N LEU A 60 -0.74 1.83 8.61
CA LEU A 60 0.51 2.50 8.99
C LEU A 60 1.67 1.54 8.79
N ASP A 61 2.83 2.10 8.43
CA ASP A 61 4.09 1.34 8.45
C ASP A 61 4.64 1.29 9.87
N LEU A 62 4.68 0.09 10.44
CA LEU A 62 5.20 -0.15 11.78
C LEU A 62 6.74 -0.28 11.78
N GLY A 63 7.38 -0.41 10.61
CA GLY A 63 8.84 -0.41 10.46
C GLY A 63 9.41 1.01 10.38
N ASN A 64 10.63 1.24 10.88
CA ASN A 64 11.24 2.58 11.03
C ASN A 64 12.33 2.90 9.99
N GLU A 65 12.35 2.19 8.87
CA GLU A 65 13.31 2.41 7.78
C GLU A 65 13.08 3.79 7.14
N ALA A 66 14.05 4.69 7.24
CA ALA A 66 13.92 6.07 6.74
C ALA A 66 13.75 6.13 5.21
N ALA A 67 14.23 5.12 4.48
CA ALA A 67 14.03 5.00 3.05
C ALA A 67 12.68 4.36 2.67
N SER A 68 11.84 3.97 3.64
CA SER A 68 10.50 3.46 3.36
C SER A 68 9.67 4.53 2.63
N PRO A 69 8.92 4.17 1.57
CA PRO A 69 8.09 5.15 0.85
C PRO A 69 6.92 5.68 1.70
N TYR A 70 6.71 5.11 2.89
CA TYR A 70 5.65 5.44 3.83
C TYR A 70 6.15 6.29 5.01
N ARG A 71 7.34 6.88 4.88
CA ARG A 71 7.96 7.77 5.87
C ARG A 71 8.15 9.16 5.29
N ASP A 72 7.95 10.18 6.11
CA ASP A 72 8.23 11.56 5.73
C ASP A 72 9.73 11.90 5.89
N GLY A 73 10.13 13.14 5.56
CA GLY A 73 11.52 13.59 5.69
C GLY A 73 12.06 13.65 7.14
N TYR A 74 11.20 13.46 8.14
CA TYR A 74 11.55 13.38 9.56
C TYR A 74 11.39 11.96 10.12
N ASN A 75 11.19 10.96 9.25
CA ASN A 75 10.96 9.56 9.57
C ASN A 75 9.65 9.30 10.36
N ASN A 76 8.65 10.17 10.27
CA ASN A 76 7.31 9.89 10.79
C ASN A 76 6.54 8.98 9.84
N ALA A 77 5.72 8.07 10.37
CA ALA A 77 4.85 7.22 9.58
C ALA A 77 3.73 8.03 8.93
N ILE A 78 3.55 7.86 7.62
CA ILE A 78 2.47 8.48 6.85
C ILE A 78 1.28 7.49 6.78
N PRO A 79 0.04 7.94 7.03
CA PRO A 79 -1.13 7.07 6.90
C PRO A 79 -1.36 6.67 5.45
N ILE A 80 -1.66 5.39 5.23
CA ILE A 80 -1.90 4.80 3.91
C ILE A 80 -3.37 4.42 3.81
N ILE A 81 -4.04 4.92 2.76
CA ILE A 81 -5.40 4.51 2.42
C ILE A 81 -5.31 3.57 1.22
N ARG A 82 -5.72 2.31 1.41
CA ARG A 82 -5.75 1.29 0.36
C ARG A 82 -7.20 0.89 0.10
N ALA A 83 -7.61 0.81 -1.17
CA ALA A 83 -8.90 0.27 -1.55
C ALA A 83 -8.72 -0.78 -2.64
N GLY A 84 -9.65 -1.73 -2.73
CA GLY A 84 -9.60 -2.77 -3.74
C GLY A 84 -10.97 -3.35 -4.06
N PHE A 85 -11.09 -3.88 -5.27
CA PHE A 85 -12.27 -4.58 -5.75
C PHE A 85 -11.92 -6.02 -6.11
N THR A 86 -12.85 -6.94 -5.89
CA THR A 86 -12.72 -8.35 -6.26
C THR A 86 -13.78 -8.68 -7.30
N TYR A 87 -13.34 -9.19 -8.45
CA TYR A 87 -14.22 -9.70 -9.51
C TYR A 87 -13.92 -11.17 -9.76
N TYR A 88 -14.96 -11.99 -9.90
CA TYR A 88 -14.80 -13.41 -10.26
C TYR A 88 -14.84 -13.55 -11.78
N LEU A 89 -13.85 -14.24 -12.37
CA LEU A 89 -13.77 -14.44 -13.83
C LEU A 89 -14.82 -15.42 -14.38
N ARG A 90 -15.38 -16.29 -13.53
CA ARG A 90 -16.46 -17.24 -13.86
C ARG A 90 -17.52 -17.24 -12.76
N PRO A 91 -18.32 -16.18 -12.63
CA PRO A 91 -19.37 -16.16 -11.63
C PRO A 91 -20.38 -17.25 -11.95
N LYS A 92 -20.83 -17.99 -10.93
CA LYS A 92 -21.87 -19.02 -11.10
C LYS A 92 -23.12 -18.27 -11.60
N LYS A 93 -23.63 -18.61 -12.80
CA LYS A 93 -24.86 -17.99 -13.32
C LYS A 93 -25.96 -18.15 -12.26
N GLN A 94 -26.50 -17.04 -11.78
CA GLN A 94 -27.74 -17.07 -11.02
C GLN A 94 -28.81 -17.64 -11.97
N LYS A 95 -29.42 -18.76 -11.58
CA LYS A 95 -30.60 -19.31 -12.24
C LYS A 95 -31.82 -18.52 -11.79
#